data_AF-A0AA50SYE4-F1
#
_entry.id   AF-A0AA50SYE4-F1
#
_cell.length_a   1.000
_cell.length_b   1.000
_cell.length_c   1.000
_cell.angle_alpha   90.00
_cell.angle_beta   90.00
_cell.angle_gamma   90.00
#
_symmetry.space_group_name_H-M   'P 1'
#
loop_
_entity.id
_entity.type
_entity.pdbx_description
1 polymer ?
#
loop_
_entity_poly.entity_id
_entity_poly.type
_entity_poly.pdbx_seq_one_letter_code
_entity_poly.pdbx_strand_id
1 'polypeptide(L)'
;KNVLKECHSSNATYLFQKDKFYDTSYDTGDKHIQCGRRADVLKFWFMWKAKGHEGFEKHIDTLFDNARYFLDHIKQREGFQIVLQNPECTNVMFWYIPKCLRGCDNDPDYYERLHKVAPKIKERMIKEGCMMVTYQPQGKFVNFFRIVFQNSALDHKDMIYFANEFERLG
;
A
#
# COMPACT_ATOMS: atom_id res chain seq x y z
N LYS A 1 21.76 -23.62 6.11
CA LYS A 1 20.51 -24.12 6.73
C LYS A 1 20.33 -23.67 8.20
N ASN A 2 21.39 -23.38 8.94
CA ASN A 2 21.29 -23.04 10.38
C ASN A 2 21.53 -21.58 10.74
N VAL A 3 21.75 -20.70 9.76
CA VAL A 3 22.13 -19.29 9.97
C VAL A 3 21.26 -18.58 11.01
N LEU A 4 19.93 -18.74 10.96
CA LEU A 4 19.03 -18.11 11.93
C LEU A 4 19.19 -18.64 13.36
N LYS A 5 19.43 -19.94 13.51
CA LYS A 5 19.67 -20.55 14.82
C LYS A 5 21.05 -20.15 15.35
N GLU A 6 22.09 -20.28 14.52
CA GLU A 6 23.46 -19.92 14.87
C GLU A 6 23.59 -18.43 15.25
N CYS A 7 22.82 -17.55 14.60
CA CYS A 7 22.84 -16.13 14.87
C CYS A 7 22.07 -15.73 16.14
N HIS A 8 20.91 -16.35 16.43
CA HIS A 8 20.00 -15.87 17.48
C HIS A 8 19.94 -16.77 18.72
N SER A 9 20.48 -17.99 18.67
CA SER A 9 20.35 -18.97 19.74
C SER A 9 21.04 -18.51 21.02
N SER A 10 20.27 -18.44 22.11
CA SER A 10 20.81 -18.23 23.46
C SER A 10 21.00 -19.53 24.23
N ASN A 11 20.52 -20.67 23.70
CA ASN A 11 20.51 -21.97 24.36
C ASN A 11 19.96 -21.90 25.79
N ALA A 12 18.89 -21.13 26.00
CA ALA A 12 18.27 -20.94 27.30
C ALA A 12 17.67 -22.26 27.80
N THR A 13 18.31 -22.87 28.80
CA THR A 13 17.95 -24.22 29.31
C THR A 13 16.54 -24.30 29.89
N TYR A 14 15.99 -23.18 30.38
CA TYR A 14 14.63 -23.11 30.91
C TYR A 14 13.52 -23.12 29.84
N LEU A 15 13.87 -22.87 28.57
CA LEU A 15 12.91 -22.79 27.46
C LEU A 15 13.12 -23.87 26.40
N PHE A 16 14.38 -24.25 26.15
CA PHE A 16 14.77 -25.26 25.16
C PHE A 16 15.43 -26.47 25.84
N GLN A 17 14.62 -27.26 26.55
CA GLN A 17 15.06 -28.51 27.14
C GLN A 17 15.43 -29.53 26.04
N LYS A 18 16.56 -30.24 26.19
CA LYS A 18 17.06 -31.21 25.19
C LYS A 18 16.52 -32.64 25.40
N ASP A 19 15.97 -32.90 26.58
CA ASP A 19 15.46 -34.17 27.08
C ASP A 19 13.94 -34.32 26.93
N LYS A 20 13.32 -33.51 26.06
CA LYS A 20 11.89 -33.64 25.74
C LYS A 20 11.62 -34.99 25.08
N PHE A 21 10.44 -35.55 25.35
CA PHE A 21 9.99 -36.84 24.81
C PHE A 21 9.63 -36.81 23.31
N TYR A 22 9.71 -35.64 22.66
CA TYR A 22 9.43 -35.43 21.25
C TYR A 22 10.63 -34.79 20.55
N ASP A 23 10.61 -34.79 19.22
CA ASP A 23 11.65 -34.15 18.41
C ASP A 23 11.67 -32.62 18.63
N THR A 24 12.71 -32.12 19.30
CA THR A 24 12.89 -30.69 19.59
C THR A 24 13.23 -29.87 18.35
N SER A 25 13.37 -30.48 17.16
CA SER A 25 13.54 -29.75 15.90
C SER A 25 12.34 -28.85 15.55
N TYR A 26 11.15 -29.18 16.09
CA TYR A 26 9.92 -28.37 15.97
C TYR A 26 9.90 -27.14 16.88
N ASP A 27 10.77 -27.07 17.90
CA ASP A 27 10.90 -25.91 18.77
C ASP A 27 11.73 -24.83 18.07
N THR A 28 11.06 -23.92 17.36
CA THR A 28 11.76 -22.93 16.54
C THR A 28 12.19 -21.66 17.28
N GLY A 29 11.96 -21.56 18.59
CA GLY A 29 12.16 -20.33 19.36
C GLY A 29 13.59 -19.76 19.27
N ASP A 30 14.62 -20.61 19.37
CA ASP A 30 16.05 -20.22 19.26
C ASP A 30 16.47 -19.74 17.86
N LYS A 31 15.56 -19.73 16.88
CA LYS A 31 15.81 -19.12 15.55
C LYS A 31 15.40 -17.65 15.50
N HIS A 32 14.79 -17.12 16.56
CA HIS A 32 14.16 -15.81 16.58
C HIS A 32 14.77 -14.93 17.67
N ILE A 33 14.78 -13.62 17.41
CA ILE A 33 15.17 -12.60 18.41
C ILE A 33 14.13 -12.51 19.54
N GLN A 34 12.86 -12.84 19.24
CA GLN A 34 11.76 -12.80 20.20
C GLN A 34 11.71 -14.05 21.07
N CYS A 35 11.36 -13.88 22.36
CA CYS A 35 11.03 -14.99 23.26
C CYS A 35 9.57 -15.46 23.03
N GLY A 36 8.58 -14.70 23.53
CA GLY A 36 7.17 -14.95 23.24
C GLY A 36 6.81 -14.51 21.82
N ARG A 37 6.10 -15.34 21.08
CA ARG A 37 5.71 -15.05 19.68
C ARG A 37 4.26 -15.44 19.40
N ARG A 38 3.52 -14.53 18.75
CA ARG A 38 2.13 -14.73 18.34
C ARG A 38 2.02 -15.72 17.18
N ALA A 39 0.97 -16.54 17.17
CA ALA A 39 0.67 -17.49 16.10
C ALA A 39 0.04 -16.82 14.85
N ASP A 40 0.77 -15.91 14.19
CA ASP A 40 0.27 -15.20 13.00
C ASP A 40 0.08 -16.09 11.76
N VAL A 41 0.66 -17.29 11.75
CA VAL A 41 0.51 -18.26 10.65
C VAL A 41 -0.92 -18.75 10.48
N LEU A 42 -1.71 -18.80 11.56
CA LEU A 42 -3.02 -19.44 11.55
C LEU A 42 -4.04 -18.70 10.68
N LYS A 43 -4.12 -17.37 10.83
CA LYS A 43 -4.99 -16.50 10.01
C LYS A 43 -4.65 -16.61 8.52
N PHE A 44 -3.36 -16.71 8.18
CA PHE A 44 -2.93 -16.84 6.81
C PHE A 44 -3.21 -18.23 6.24
N TRP A 45 -2.89 -19.28 6.99
CA TRP A 45 -3.16 -20.66 6.60
C TRP A 45 -4.66 -20.91 6.35
N PHE A 46 -5.53 -20.40 7.23
CA PHE A 46 -6.98 -20.51 7.03
C PHE A 46 -7.44 -19.78 5.76
N MET A 47 -6.96 -18.56 5.52
CA MET A 47 -7.28 -17.82 4.30
C MET A 47 -6.79 -18.56 3.05
N TRP A 48 -5.60 -19.17 3.10
CA TRP A 48 -5.08 -19.99 2.00
C TRP A 48 -5.89 -21.26 1.77
N LYS A 49 -6.32 -21.94 2.84
CA LYS A 49 -7.22 -23.08 2.71
C LYS A 49 -8.57 -22.70 2.09
N ALA A 50 -9.10 -21.53 2.43
CA ALA A 50 -10.38 -21.06 1.92
C ALA A 50 -10.32 -20.57 0.47
N LYS A 51 -9.27 -19.83 0.10
CA LYS A 51 -9.11 -19.24 -1.26
C LYS A 51 -8.38 -20.16 -2.23
N GLY A 52 -7.49 -21.02 -1.76
CA GLY A 52 -6.53 -21.74 -2.60
C GLY A 52 -5.52 -20.79 -3.25
N HIS A 53 -4.62 -21.37 -4.05
CA HIS A 53 -3.66 -20.61 -4.85
C HIS A 53 -4.37 -19.73 -5.89
N GLU A 54 -5.31 -20.32 -6.64
CA GLU A 54 -6.09 -19.64 -7.68
C GLU A 54 -6.91 -18.47 -7.14
N GLY A 55 -7.48 -18.59 -5.94
CA GLY A 55 -8.24 -17.49 -5.33
C GLY A 55 -7.35 -16.31 -4.90
N PHE A 56 -6.08 -16.56 -4.56
CA PHE A 56 -5.11 -15.48 -4.34
C PHE A 56 -4.62 -14.88 -5.66
N GLU A 57 -4.33 -15.70 -6.67
CA GLU A 57 -3.95 -15.24 -8.01
C GLU A 57 -5.02 -14.29 -8.57
N LYS A 58 -6.28 -14.75 -8.64
CA LYS A 58 -7.40 -13.92 -9.09
C LYS A 58 -7.57 -12.63 -8.28
N HIS A 59 -7.35 -12.69 -6.97
CA HIS A 59 -7.38 -11.50 -6.11
C HIS A 59 -6.31 -10.52 -6.55
N ILE A 60 -5.05 -10.94 -6.68
CA ILE A 60 -3.94 -10.08 -7.08
C ILE A 60 -4.18 -9.51 -8.47
N ASP A 61 -4.60 -10.34 -9.44
CA ASP A 61 -4.91 -9.90 -10.80
C ASP A 61 -5.96 -8.79 -10.83
N THR A 62 -7.01 -8.92 -10.01
CA THR A 62 -8.06 -7.89 -9.87
C THR A 62 -7.49 -6.57 -9.34
N LEU A 63 -6.55 -6.62 -8.37
CA LEU A 63 -5.93 -5.40 -7.85
C LEU A 63 -5.05 -4.70 -8.90
N PHE A 64 -4.30 -5.47 -9.69
CA PHE A 64 -3.49 -4.93 -10.78
C PHE A 64 -4.36 -4.40 -11.92
N ASP A 65 -5.47 -5.06 -12.21
CA ASP A 65 -6.47 -4.59 -13.17
C ASP A 65 -7.09 -3.25 -12.75
N ASN A 66 -7.57 -3.15 -11.51
CA ASN A 66 -8.09 -1.89 -10.94
C ASN A 66 -7.04 -0.77 -10.98
N ALA A 67 -5.78 -1.07 -10.66
CA ALA A 67 -4.70 -0.08 -10.71
C ALA A 67 -4.44 0.45 -12.13
N ARG A 68 -4.41 -0.44 -13.12
CA ARG A 68 -4.26 -0.08 -14.55
C ARG A 68 -5.45 0.73 -15.03
N TYR A 69 -6.66 0.25 -14.73
CA TYR A 69 -7.90 0.94 -15.08
C TYR A 69 -7.92 2.35 -14.50
N PHE A 70 -7.63 2.52 -13.20
CA PHE A 70 -7.58 3.83 -12.58
C PHE A 70 -6.55 4.74 -13.24
N LEU A 71 -5.33 4.25 -13.49
CA LEU A 71 -4.26 5.00 -14.16
C LEU A 71 -4.70 5.50 -15.55
N ASP A 72 -5.23 4.60 -16.37
CA ASP A 72 -5.68 4.92 -17.73
C ASP A 72 -6.86 5.89 -17.72
N HIS A 73 -7.75 5.74 -16.75
CA HIS A 73 -8.91 6.61 -16.54
C HIS A 73 -8.51 8.02 -16.13
N ILE A 74 -7.55 8.20 -15.21
CA ILE A 74 -7.09 9.54 -14.81
C ILE A 74 -6.17 10.19 -15.85
N LYS A 75 -5.45 9.41 -16.68
CA LYS A 75 -4.65 9.95 -17.79
C LYS A 75 -5.51 10.68 -18.83
N GLN A 76 -6.79 10.33 -18.94
CA GLN A 76 -7.74 10.94 -19.87
C GLN A 76 -8.44 12.18 -19.28
N ARG A 77 -8.15 12.56 -18.04
CA ARG A 77 -8.83 13.64 -17.31
C ARG A 77 -7.92 14.84 -17.12
N GLU A 78 -8.47 16.02 -17.34
CA GLU A 78 -7.77 17.26 -17.01
C GLU A 78 -7.52 17.37 -15.51
N GLY A 79 -6.35 17.91 -15.18
CA GLY A 79 -5.97 18.13 -13.79
C GLY A 79 -5.32 16.93 -13.13
N PHE A 80 -5.15 15.79 -13.79
CA PHE A 80 -4.31 14.72 -13.25
C PHE A 80 -2.96 14.73 -13.95
N GLN A 81 -1.87 14.74 -13.18
CA GLN A 81 -0.51 14.63 -13.71
C GLN A 81 0.20 13.44 -13.06
N ILE A 82 0.58 12.46 -13.89
CA ILE A 82 1.18 11.22 -13.44
C ILE A 82 2.64 11.44 -13.03
N VAL A 83 3.00 11.02 -11.81
CA VAL A 83 4.37 11.10 -11.26
C VAL A 83 5.25 10.00 -11.84
N LEU A 84 4.74 8.76 -11.86
CA LEU A 84 5.42 7.58 -12.41
C LEU A 84 4.57 6.99 -13.53
N GLN A 85 5.07 7.09 -14.77
CA GLN A 85 4.30 6.74 -15.97
C GLN A 85 3.90 5.26 -16.05
N ASN A 86 4.80 4.38 -15.61
CA ASN A 86 4.65 2.93 -15.68
C ASN A 86 4.84 2.33 -14.27
N PRO A 87 3.79 2.31 -13.43
CA PRO A 87 3.87 1.65 -12.13
C PRO A 87 3.95 0.13 -12.29
N GLU A 88 4.89 -0.50 -11.59
CA GLU A 88 5.11 -1.95 -11.61
C GLU A 88 4.23 -2.72 -10.61
N CYS A 89 3.41 -1.99 -9.84
CA CYS A 89 2.58 -2.54 -8.78
C CYS A 89 1.27 -1.74 -8.68
N THR A 90 0.42 -2.04 -7.71
CA THR A 90 -0.90 -1.42 -7.53
C THR A 90 -0.87 0.01 -6.98
N ASN A 91 0.31 0.65 -7.00
CA ASN A 91 0.54 2.00 -6.51
C ASN A 91 0.44 2.97 -7.68
N VAL A 92 -0.56 3.86 -7.67
CA VAL A 92 -0.69 4.91 -8.68
C VAL A 92 -0.36 6.25 -8.05
N MET A 93 0.62 6.97 -8.64
CA MET A 93 1.16 8.21 -8.10
C MET A 93 0.89 9.38 -9.04
N PHE A 94 0.23 10.42 -8.53
CA PHE A 94 -0.21 11.55 -9.34
C PHE A 94 -0.37 12.82 -8.49
N TRP A 95 -0.23 13.98 -9.13
CA TRP A 95 -0.75 15.24 -8.62
C TRP A 95 -2.15 15.49 -9.15
N TYR A 96 -2.97 16.16 -8.35
CA TYR A 96 -4.18 16.82 -8.84
C TYR A 96 -3.89 18.32 -8.97
N ILE A 97 -4.08 18.86 -10.17
CA ILE A 97 -3.84 20.25 -10.57
C ILE A 97 -5.19 20.97 -10.61
N PRO A 98 -5.52 21.76 -9.56
CA PRO A 98 -6.78 22.50 -9.51
C PRO A 98 -6.85 23.54 -10.62
N LYS A 99 -8.06 23.97 -10.98
CA LYS A 99 -8.30 24.90 -12.10
C LYS A 99 -7.42 26.16 -12.06
N CYS A 100 -7.15 26.70 -10.86
CA CYS A 100 -6.32 27.90 -10.66
C CYS A 100 -4.81 27.70 -10.84
N LEU A 101 -4.35 26.45 -11.04
CA LEU A 101 -2.94 26.12 -11.32
C LEU A 101 -2.73 25.56 -12.73
N ARG A 102 -3.80 25.35 -13.51
CA ARG A 102 -3.67 24.83 -14.88
C ARG A 102 -3.09 25.92 -15.79
N GLY A 103 -2.00 25.62 -16.48
CA GLY A 103 -1.27 26.56 -17.34
C GLY A 103 -0.36 27.55 -16.60
N CYS A 104 -0.18 27.38 -15.29
CA CYS A 104 0.70 28.21 -14.45
C CYS A 104 2.06 27.56 -14.17
N ASP A 105 2.46 26.55 -14.95
CA ASP A 105 3.67 25.74 -14.72
C ASP A 105 4.98 26.51 -14.82
N ASN A 106 4.96 27.68 -15.46
CA ASN A 106 6.08 28.61 -15.56
C ASN A 106 6.16 29.61 -14.39
N ASP A 107 5.16 29.64 -13.50
CA ASP A 107 5.17 30.54 -12.34
C ASP A 107 6.29 30.13 -11.38
N PRO A 108 7.11 31.07 -10.85
CA PRO A 108 8.19 30.75 -9.92
C PRO A 108 7.72 30.03 -8.65
N ASP A 109 6.46 30.24 -8.25
CA ASP A 109 5.84 29.67 -7.05
C ASP A 109 4.94 28.45 -7.33
N TYR A 110 4.91 27.95 -8.58
CA TYR A 110 4.02 26.87 -9.01
C TYR A 110 4.11 25.65 -8.10
N TYR A 111 5.32 25.14 -7.88
CA TYR A 111 5.55 23.95 -7.06
C TYR A 111 5.26 24.20 -5.58
N GLU A 112 5.44 25.43 -5.08
CA GLU A 112 5.08 25.80 -3.71
C GLU A 112 3.55 25.77 -3.51
N ARG A 113 2.80 26.30 -4.50
CA ARG A 113 1.33 26.24 -4.51
C ARG A 113 0.84 24.81 -4.67
N LEU A 114 1.42 24.04 -5.59
CA LEU A 114 1.08 22.64 -5.82
C LEU A 114 1.34 21.77 -4.58
N HIS A 115 2.43 22.02 -3.85
CA HIS A 115 2.75 21.33 -2.60
C HIS A 115 1.62 21.42 -1.56
N LYS A 116 0.86 22.53 -1.56
CA LYS A 116 -0.25 22.79 -0.62
C LYS A 116 -1.57 22.15 -1.06
N VAL A 117 -1.67 21.61 -2.28
CA VAL A 117 -2.92 21.03 -2.81
C VAL A 117 -3.27 19.72 -2.10
N ALA A 118 -2.35 18.75 -2.08
CA ALA A 118 -2.66 17.43 -1.53
C ALA A 118 -3.07 17.43 -0.05
N PRO A 119 -2.41 18.21 0.85
CA PRO A 119 -2.88 18.38 2.23
C PRO A 119 -4.32 18.89 2.34
N LYS A 120 -4.71 19.88 1.52
CA LYS A 120 -6.05 20.45 1.55
C LYS A 120 -7.12 19.47 1.10
N ILE A 121 -6.88 18.75 0.00
CA ILE A 121 -7.84 17.73 -0.46
C ILE A 121 -7.93 16.60 0.58
N LYS A 122 -6.80 16.16 1.16
CA LYS A 122 -6.80 15.17 2.25
C LYS A 122 -7.62 15.61 3.46
N GLU A 123 -7.51 16.86 3.87
CA GLU A 123 -8.32 17.42 4.96
C GLU A 123 -9.82 17.32 4.63
N ARG A 124 -10.22 17.70 3.41
CA ARG A 124 -11.62 17.60 2.96
C ARG A 124 -12.10 16.14 2.91
N MET A 125 -11.28 15.23 2.38
CA MET A 125 -11.57 13.79 2.36
C MET A 125 -11.88 13.23 3.76
N ILE A 126 -11.06 13.60 4.76
CA ILE A 126 -11.23 13.12 6.15
C ILE A 126 -12.49 13.73 6.77
N LYS A 127 -12.71 15.04 6.60
CA LYS A 127 -13.88 15.73 7.16
C LYS A 127 -15.19 15.21 6.61
N GLU A 128 -15.23 14.88 5.32
CA GLU A 128 -16.43 14.34 4.67
C GLU A 128 -16.56 12.82 4.85
N GLY A 129 -15.47 12.11 5.16
CA GLY A 129 -15.48 10.66 5.35
C GLY A 129 -15.73 9.86 4.07
N CYS A 130 -15.51 10.45 2.89
CA CYS A 130 -15.80 9.83 1.60
C CYS A 130 -14.73 8.83 1.14
N MET A 131 -13.44 9.14 1.36
CA MET A 131 -12.32 8.27 1.01
C MET A 131 -11.06 8.62 1.80
N MET A 132 -10.04 7.76 1.75
CA MET A 132 -8.79 7.99 2.48
C MET A 132 -7.56 7.59 1.65
N VAL A 133 -6.94 8.58 0.99
CA VAL A 133 -5.73 8.38 0.19
C VAL A 133 -4.53 9.09 0.82
N THR A 134 -3.35 8.47 0.82
CA THR A 134 -2.12 9.08 1.35
C THR A 134 -1.47 10.01 0.34
N TYR A 135 -0.78 11.03 0.83
CA TYR A 135 0.11 11.88 0.02
C TYR A 135 1.46 12.01 0.71
N GLN A 136 2.50 12.29 -0.07
CA GLN A 136 3.85 12.53 0.44
C GLN A 136 4.69 13.29 -0.59
N PRO A 137 5.74 14.02 -0.17
CA PRO A 137 6.81 14.46 -1.06
C PRO A 137 7.86 13.36 -1.22
N GLN A 138 8.65 13.40 -2.30
CA GLN A 138 9.77 12.48 -2.49
C GLN A 138 10.86 13.06 -3.40
N GLY A 139 12.07 13.22 -2.86
CA GLY A 139 13.18 13.81 -3.61
C GLY A 139 12.82 15.19 -4.14
N LYS A 140 12.87 15.36 -5.47
CA LYS A 140 12.48 16.62 -6.15
C LYS A 140 10.97 16.84 -6.29
N PHE A 141 10.16 15.82 -5.98
CA PHE A 141 8.71 15.89 -6.15
C PHE A 141 8.04 16.45 -4.90
N VAL A 142 7.30 17.56 -5.07
CA VAL A 142 6.39 18.09 -4.05
C VAL A 142 5.22 17.14 -3.78
N ASN A 143 4.44 17.37 -2.71
CA ASN A 143 3.36 16.48 -2.30
C ASN A 143 2.50 15.99 -3.47
N PHE A 144 2.50 14.67 -3.68
CA PHE A 144 1.65 13.97 -4.64
C PHE A 144 0.86 12.88 -3.91
N PHE A 145 -0.25 12.46 -4.49
CA PHE A 145 -1.03 11.33 -3.98
C PHE A 145 -0.39 10.01 -4.38
N ARG A 146 -0.41 9.05 -3.46
CA ARG A 146 -0.17 7.64 -3.74
C ARG A 146 -1.39 6.85 -3.29
N ILE A 147 -2.20 6.44 -4.27
CA ILE A 147 -3.29 5.50 -4.05
C ILE A 147 -2.77 4.08 -4.22
N VAL A 148 -3.18 3.17 -3.34
CA VAL A 148 -2.72 1.78 -3.32
C VAL A 148 -3.92 0.86 -3.29
N PHE A 149 -4.08 0.04 -4.32
CA PHE A 149 -5.18 -0.91 -4.41
C PHE A 149 -4.78 -2.25 -3.78
N GLN A 150 -5.43 -2.60 -2.67
CA GLN A 150 -5.21 -3.84 -1.92
C GLN A 150 -6.50 -4.56 -1.51
N ASN A 151 -7.63 -3.85 -1.50
CA ASN A 151 -8.91 -4.35 -1.01
C ASN A 151 -9.62 -5.16 -2.11
N SER A 152 -9.97 -6.42 -1.82
CA SER A 152 -10.70 -7.31 -2.73
C SER A 152 -12.13 -6.87 -3.04
N ALA A 153 -12.68 -5.95 -2.25
CA ALA A 153 -14.05 -5.48 -2.46
C ALA A 153 -14.17 -4.42 -3.57
N LEU A 154 -13.04 -3.91 -4.07
CA LEU A 154 -13.05 -2.81 -5.04
C LEU A 154 -13.23 -3.30 -6.48
N ASP A 155 -14.00 -2.53 -7.24
CA ASP A 155 -14.18 -2.71 -8.68
C ASP A 155 -13.91 -1.42 -9.49
N HIS A 156 -14.13 -1.46 -10.81
CA HIS A 156 -13.92 -0.29 -11.68
C HIS A 156 -14.83 0.90 -11.35
N LYS A 157 -16.02 0.67 -10.75
CA LYS A 157 -16.90 1.77 -10.34
C LYS A 157 -16.28 2.57 -9.22
N ASP A 158 -15.59 1.90 -8.29
CA ASP A 158 -14.83 2.57 -7.24
C ASP A 158 -13.69 3.40 -7.82
N MET A 159 -13.02 2.93 -8.89
CA MET A 159 -11.96 3.68 -9.56
C MET A 159 -12.49 4.99 -10.17
N ILE A 160 -13.67 4.91 -10.80
CA ILE A 160 -14.36 6.09 -11.33
C ILE A 160 -14.76 7.02 -10.19
N TYR A 161 -15.30 6.47 -9.09
CA TYR A 161 -15.68 7.23 -7.90
C TYR A 161 -14.49 7.99 -7.32
N PHE A 162 -13.33 7.34 -7.13
CA PHE A 162 -12.13 8.00 -6.64
C PHE A 162 -11.71 9.17 -7.53
N ALA A 163 -11.67 8.98 -8.85
CA ALA A 163 -11.33 10.05 -9.79
C ALA A 163 -12.29 11.26 -9.67
N ASN A 164 -13.59 10.99 -9.61
CA ASN A 164 -14.62 12.03 -9.44
C ASN A 164 -14.48 12.75 -8.09
N GLU A 165 -14.14 12.03 -7.02
CA GLU A 165 -13.95 12.64 -5.70
C GLU A 165 -12.72 13.54 -5.65
N PHE A 166 -11.62 13.19 -6.34
CA PHE A 166 -10.48 14.10 -6.47
C PHE A 166 -10.88 15.40 -7.18
N GLU A 167 -11.67 15.32 -8.24
CA GLU A 167 -12.17 16.49 -8.97
C GLU A 167 -13.12 17.35 -8.13
N ARG A 168 -14.01 16.71 -7.37
CA ARG A 168 -14.98 17.40 -6.50
C ARG A 168 -14.28 18.10 -5.33
N LEU A 169 -13.28 17.46 -4.75
CA LEU A 169 -12.61 17.93 -3.55
C LEU A 169 -11.45 18.89 -3.83
N GLY A 170 -10.93 18.96 -5.05
CA GLY A 170 -9.77 19.77 -5.43
C GLY A 170 -10.13 21.05 -6.16
#